data_AF-A0A7C7TDP3-F1
#
_entry.id   AF-A0A7C7TDP3-F1
#
_cell.length_a   1.000
_cell.length_b   1.000
_cell.length_c   1.000
_cell.angle_alpha   90.00
_cell.angle_beta   90.00
_cell.angle_gamma   90.00
#
_symmetry.space_group_name_H-M   'P 1'
#
loop_
_entity.id
_entity.type
_entity.pdbx_description
1 polymer ?
#
loop_
_entity_poly.entity_id
_entity_poly.type
_entity_poly.pdbx_seq_one_letter_code
_entity_poly.pdbx_strand_id
1 'polypeptide(L)' 'MSNREKHWKKTKGQMIVTMLLWFFFGYVIFMFGESLNSVSFLGYPLAYYMSAQGS' A
#
# COMPACT_ATOMS: atom_id res chain seq x y z
N MET A 1 -22.58 25.12 8.75
CA MET A 1 -21.33 24.37 9.01
C MET A 1 -20.15 25.34 9.08
N SER A 2 -19.43 25.32 10.19
CA SER A 2 -18.25 26.15 10.45
C SER A 2 -17.10 25.81 9.49
N ASN A 3 -16.23 26.77 9.17
CA ASN A 3 -15.04 26.54 8.32
C ASN A 3 -14.15 25.42 8.86
N ARG A 4 -14.10 25.23 10.20
CA ARG A 4 -13.42 24.11 10.85
C ARG A 4 -14.01 22.74 10.48
N GLU A 5 -15.33 22.62 10.40
CA GLU A 5 -16.00 21.35 10.07
C GLU A 5 -15.73 20.95 8.60
N LYS A 6 -15.72 21.93 7.69
CA LYS A 6 -15.38 21.70 6.27
C LYS A 6 -13.94 21.24 6.12
N HIS A 7 -13.01 21.88 6.83
CA HIS A 7 -11.59 21.51 6.80
C HIS A 7 -11.37 20.11 7.36
N TRP A 8 -11.97 19.81 8.52
CA TRP A 8 -11.92 18.49 9.13
C TRP A 8 -12.46 17.39 8.22
N LYS A 9 -13.59 17.63 7.54
CA LYS A 9 -14.19 16.65 6.62
C LYS A 9 -13.25 16.34 5.44
N LYS A 10 -12.53 17.34 4.92
CA LYS A 10 -11.54 17.16 3.84
C LYS A 10 -10.31 16.38 4.31
N THR A 11 -9.71 16.79 5.43
CA THR A 11 -8.50 16.14 5.97
C THR A 11 -8.77 14.70 6.38
N LYS A 12 -9.95 14.42 6.97
CA LYS A 12 -10.37 13.07 7.33
C LYS A 12 -10.49 12.16 6.10
N GLY A 13 -11.01 12.68 4.99
CA GLY A 13 -11.07 11.94 3.72
C GLY A 13 -9.69 11.57 3.20
N GLN A 14 -8.75 12.52 3.21
CA GLN A 14 -7.36 12.26 2.79
C GLN A 14 -6.67 11.23 3.69
N MET A 15 -6.85 11.33 5.01
CA MET A 15 -6.31 10.35 5.96
C MET A 15 -6.81 8.93 5.67
N ILE A 16 -8.12 8.76 5.45
CA ILE A 16 -8.71 7.45 5.16
C ILE A 16 -8.17 6.89 3.85
N VAL A 17 -8.08 7.71 2.80
CA VAL A 17 -7.52 7.28 1.51
C VAL A 17 -6.07 6.81 1.66
N THR A 18 -5.24 7.56 2.37
CA THR A 18 -3.84 7.18 2.61
C THR A 18 -3.75 5.88 3.42
N MET A 19 -4.58 5.70 4.44
CA MET A 19 -4.63 4.46 5.23
C MET A 19 -5.07 3.25 4.40
N LEU A 20 -6.05 3.43 3.50
CA LEU A 20 -6.51 2.39 2.58
C LEU A 20 -5.42 2.00 1.59
N LEU A 21 -4.70 2.99 1.02
CA LEU A 21 -3.56 2.73 0.13
C LEU A 21 -2.46 1.98 0.87
N TRP A 22 -2.08 2.44 2.05
CA TRP A 22 -1.08 1.78 2.88
C TRP A 22 -1.45 0.32 3.16
N PHE A 23 -2.70 0.05 3.55
CA PHE A 23 -3.18 -1.31 3.81
C PHE A 23 -3.18 -2.17 2.53
N PHE A 24 -3.65 -1.60 1.41
CA PHE A 24 -3.71 -2.32 0.14
C PHE A 24 -2.33 -2.74 -0.36
N PHE A 25 -1.39 -1.79 -0.43
CA PHE A 25 -0.03 -2.06 -0.90
C PHE A 25 0.78 -2.88 0.12
N GLY A 26 0.53 -2.70 1.42
CA GLY A 26 1.25 -3.41 2.49
C GLY A 26 0.76 -4.83 2.78
N TYR A 27 -0.52 -5.13 2.54
CA TYR A 27 -1.10 -6.44 2.88
C TYR A 27 -1.76 -7.13 1.68
N VAL A 28 -2.60 -6.43 0.92
CA VAL A 28 -3.40 -7.07 -0.14
C VAL A 28 -2.52 -7.60 -1.26
N ILE A 29 -1.51 -6.85 -1.68
CA ILE A 29 -0.56 -7.30 -2.71
C ILE A 29 0.26 -8.50 -2.23
N PHE A 30 0.67 -8.50 -0.96
CA PHE A 30 1.46 -9.59 -0.38
C PHE A 30 0.67 -10.88 -0.18
N MET A 31 -0.67 -10.83 -0.08
CA MET A 31 -1.51 -12.04 -0.11
C MET A 31 -1.39 -12.80 -1.44
N PHE A 32 -1.06 -12.13 -2.54
CA PHE A 32 -0.76 -12.75 -3.83
C PHE A 32 0.74 -13.00 -4.01
N GLY A 33 1.54 -12.89 -2.94
CA GLY A 33 2.99 -13.06 -2.94
C GLY A 33 3.45 -14.41 -3.49
N GLU A 34 2.69 -15.47 -3.25
CA GLU A 34 2.99 -16.80 -3.80
C GLU A 34 2.88 -16.82 -5.34
N SER A 35 1.85 -16.16 -5.90
CA SER A 35 1.73 -15.96 -7.35
C SER A 35 2.83 -15.04 -7.88
N LEU A 36 3.24 -14.01 -7.13
CA LEU A 36 4.39 -13.16 -7.49
C LEU A 36 5.72 -13.93 -7.48
N ASN A 37 5.92 -14.89 -6.58
CA ASN A 37 7.13 -15.71 -6.52
C ASN A 37 7.24 -16.73 -7.67
N SER A 38 6.18 -16.95 -8.45
CA SER A 38 6.26 -17.70 -9.71
C SER A 38 7.06 -16.97 -10.79
N VAL A 39 7.22 -15.65 -10.64
CA VAL A 39 8.05 -14.81 -11.49
C VAL A 39 9.35 -14.52 -10.76
N SER A 40 10.47 -14.79 -11.41
CA SER A 40 11.80 -14.44 -10.89
C SER A 40 12.36 -13.24 -11.65
N PHE A 41 13.02 -12.34 -10.92
CA PHE A 41 13.75 -11.22 -11.48
C PHE A 41 15.19 -11.24 -10.97
N LEU A 42 16.16 -11.23 -11.89
CA LEU A 42 17.60 -11.35 -11.59
C LEU A 42 17.97 -12.59 -10.76
N GLY A 43 17.18 -13.68 -10.87
CA GLY A 43 17.41 -14.93 -10.13
C GLY A 43 16.76 -14.98 -8.74
N TYR A 44 16.11 -13.91 -8.29
CA TYR A 44 15.38 -13.86 -7.03
C TYR A 44 13.87 -13.88 -7.27
N PRO A 45 13.06 -14.47 -6.36
CA PRO A 45 11.61 -14.36 -6.43
C PRO A 45 11.18 -12.89 -6.43
N LEU A 46 10.24 -12.51 -7.31
CA LEU A 46 9.88 -11.11 -7.51
C LEU A 46 9.35 -10.44 -6.25
N ALA A 47 8.64 -11.18 -5.39
CA ALA A 47 8.16 -10.66 -4.11
C ALA A 47 9.33 -10.31 -3.17
N TYR A 48 10.38 -11.13 -3.15
CA TYR A 48 11.60 -10.84 -2.40
C TYR A 48 12.29 -9.57 -2.92
N TYR A 49 12.50 -9.48 -4.24
CA TYR A 49 13.11 -8.30 -4.87
C TYR A 49 12.33 -7.01 -4.57
N MET A 50 10.99 -7.05 -4.63
CA MET A 50 10.15 -5.88 -4.33
C MET A 50 10.18 -5.49 -2.85
N SER A 51 10.20 -6.46 -1.93
CA SER A 51 10.32 -6.18 -0.49
C SER A 51 11.69 -5.63 -0.09
N ALA A 52 12.77 -6.07 -0.75
CA ALA A 52 14.14 -5.66 -0.45
C ALA A 52 14.49 -4.23 -0.87
N GLN A 53 13.70 -3.58 -1.73
CA GLN A 53 13.94 -2.18 -2.12
C GLN A 53 13.61 -1.16 -1.03
N GLY A 54 12.81 -1.55 -0.03
CA GLY A 54 12.35 -0.67 1.04
C GLY A 54 13.10 -0.81 2.37
N SER A 55 14.09 -1.72 2.46
CA SER A 55 14.94 -1.92 3.65
C SER A 55 16.16 -1.02 3.68
#